data_AF-A0A5C6U5T1-F1
#
_entry.id   AF-A0A5C6U5T1-F1
#
_cell.length_a   1.000
_cell.length_b   1.000
_cell.length_c   1.000
_cell.angle_alpha   90.00
_cell.angle_beta   90.00
_cell.angle_gamma   90.00
#
_symmetry.space_group_name_H-M   'P 1'
#
loop_
_entity.id
_entity.type
_entity.pdbx_description
1 polymer ?
#
loop_
_entity_poly.entity_id
_entity_poly.type
_entity_poly.pdbx_seq_one_letter_code
_entity_poly.pdbx_strand_id
1 'polypeptide(L)'
;MTVLQLICVNNSAMGTKAQHNHPANADEAGALLNLAQGFRAAAARTRPGRGSTLVRAPFELLCLHSVDLALSAALHASDFDAPTVRAMGNDVSRRARALQIHRIGWGRHTLATIEALTRNRQRQGGTLAAAGEEQVALARIEAMVDDAIEKCARFVESCKLAQATNGPAVQSRFARRA
;
A
#
# COMPACT_ATOMS: atom_id res chain seq x y z
N MET A 1 -28.39 3.84 24.06
CA MET A 1 -26.95 3.95 23.81
C MET A 1 -26.37 2.54 23.73
N THR A 2 -25.83 2.26 22.55
CA THR A 2 -25.04 1.13 22.04
C THR A 2 -24.50 0.06 23.00
N VAL A 3 -24.96 -1.17 22.75
CA VAL A 3 -24.26 -2.44 23.00
C VAL A 3 -23.20 -2.61 21.90
N LEU A 4 -21.92 -2.41 22.22
CA LEU A 4 -20.74 -2.87 21.45
C LEU A 4 -19.45 -2.39 22.14
N GLN A 5 -19.16 -2.98 23.31
CA GLN A 5 -17.88 -2.80 24.02
C GLN A 5 -17.22 -4.15 24.38
N LEU A 6 -17.49 -5.19 23.60
CA LEU A 6 -17.10 -6.55 23.96
C LEU A 6 -16.28 -7.28 22.88
N ILE A 7 -15.22 -6.68 22.33
CA ILE A 7 -14.08 -7.41 21.74
C ILE A 7 -12.81 -6.53 21.81
N CYS A 8 -12.29 -6.25 23.02
CA CYS A 8 -10.99 -5.58 23.17
C CYS A 8 -10.29 -5.94 24.48
N VAL A 9 -10.40 -7.19 24.96
CA VAL A 9 -9.57 -7.69 26.07
C VAL A 9 -9.30 -9.17 25.85
N ASN A 10 -8.16 -9.48 25.25
CA ASN A 10 -7.31 -10.65 25.53
C ASN A 10 -6.38 -10.94 24.35
N ASN A 11 -5.19 -10.36 24.40
CA ASN A 11 -3.94 -11.10 24.21
C ASN A 11 -2.75 -10.15 24.41
N SER A 12 -2.51 -9.80 25.67
CA SER A 12 -1.19 -9.39 26.15
C SER A 12 -0.77 -10.41 27.19
N ALA A 13 -0.15 -11.50 26.75
CA ALA A 13 0.62 -12.37 27.63
C ALA A 13 1.76 -13.03 26.86
N MET A 14 2.96 -12.85 27.42
CA MET A 14 4.18 -13.61 27.22
C MET A 14 5.00 -13.34 25.96
N GLY A 15 6.14 -12.71 26.22
CA GLY A 15 7.21 -12.57 25.25
C GLY A 15 7.84 -13.92 24.91
N THR A 16 8.15 -14.04 23.64
CA THR A 16 9.38 -14.67 23.16
C THR A 16 9.86 -13.82 22.01
N LYS A 17 11.15 -13.53 22.00
CA LYS A 17 11.86 -13.05 20.80
C LYS A 17 11.76 -14.14 19.73
N ALA A 18 10.63 -14.20 19.02
CA ALA A 18 10.48 -15.04 17.85
C ALA A 18 10.76 -14.16 16.63
N GLN A 19 12.05 -13.98 16.35
CA GLN A 19 12.52 -13.79 14.98
C GLN A 19 12.05 -15.00 14.20
N HIS A 20 10.88 -14.92 13.58
CA HIS A 20 10.42 -15.91 12.61
C HIS A 20 10.13 -15.13 11.33
N ASN A 21 11.18 -14.90 10.54
CA ASN A 21 11.05 -14.74 9.10
C ASN A 21 10.51 -16.07 8.56
N HIS A 22 9.20 -16.24 8.67
CA HIS A 22 8.46 -17.41 8.21
C HIS A 22 8.11 -17.25 6.72
N PRO A 23 8.01 -18.33 5.95
CA PRO A 23 7.49 -18.31 4.58
C PRO A 23 6.09 -17.67 4.47
N ALA A 24 5.35 -17.59 5.60
CA ALA A 24 4.08 -16.89 5.73
C ALA A 24 4.14 -15.42 5.25
N ASN A 25 5.24 -14.69 5.46
CA ASN A 25 5.34 -13.28 5.04
C ASN A 25 5.44 -13.13 3.52
N ALA A 26 6.07 -14.09 2.84
CA ALA A 26 6.22 -14.09 1.39
C ALA A 26 4.93 -14.48 0.66
N ASP A 27 4.17 -15.42 1.25
CA ASP A 27 2.84 -15.82 0.78
C ASP A 27 1.80 -14.71 1.06
N GLU A 28 1.88 -14.06 2.23
CA GLU A 28 1.05 -12.90 2.58
C GLU A 28 1.32 -11.70 1.66
N ALA A 29 2.58 -11.39 1.36
CA ALA A 29 2.92 -10.33 0.40
C ALA A 29 2.39 -10.63 -1.01
N GLY A 30 2.45 -11.90 -1.44
CA GLY A 30 1.85 -12.33 -2.71
C GLY A 30 0.33 -12.15 -2.74
N ALA A 31 -0.36 -12.55 -1.67
CA ALA A 31 -1.80 -12.40 -1.55
C ALA A 31 -2.23 -10.92 -1.57
N LEU A 32 -1.50 -10.04 -0.87
CA LEU A 32 -1.74 -8.60 -0.86
C LEU A 32 -1.55 -7.97 -2.24
N LEU A 33 -0.53 -8.37 -3.01
CA LEU A 33 -0.35 -7.91 -4.39
C LEU A 33 -1.49 -8.36 -5.31
N ASN A 34 -1.97 -9.60 -5.17
CA ASN A 34 -3.11 -10.09 -5.93
C ASN A 34 -4.38 -9.29 -5.61
N LEU A 35 -4.63 -8.98 -4.33
CA LEU A 35 -5.73 -8.11 -3.92
C LEU A 35 -5.57 -6.70 -4.50
N ALA A 36 -4.36 -6.13 -4.46
CA ALA A 36 -4.06 -4.82 -5.03
C ALA A 36 -4.42 -4.76 -6.53
N GLN A 37 -4.10 -5.82 -7.30
CA GLN A 37 -4.48 -5.94 -8.70
C GLN A 37 -5.99 -6.06 -8.90
N GLY A 38 -6.68 -6.80 -8.03
CA GLY A 38 -8.14 -6.89 -8.03
C GLY A 38 -8.80 -5.52 -7.83
N PHE A 39 -8.30 -4.73 -6.88
CA PHE A 39 -8.80 -3.36 -6.64
C PHE A 39 -8.46 -2.39 -7.77
N ARG A 40 -7.29 -2.51 -8.40
CA ARG A 40 -6.97 -1.77 -9.65
C ARG A 40 -7.98 -2.09 -10.75
N ALA A 41 -8.28 -3.38 -10.96
CA ALA A 41 -9.24 -3.82 -11.97
C ALA A 41 -10.68 -3.37 -11.63
N ALA A 42 -11.03 -3.28 -10.35
CA ALA A 42 -12.29 -2.69 -9.92
C ALA A 42 -12.33 -1.17 -10.17
N ALA A 43 -11.24 -0.46 -9.86
CA ALA A 43 -11.11 0.97 -10.10
C ALA A 43 -11.35 1.31 -11.58
N ALA A 44 -10.73 0.57 -12.50
CA ALA A 44 -10.91 0.75 -13.94
C ALA A 44 -12.38 0.67 -14.39
N ARG A 45 -13.20 -0.19 -13.76
CA ARG A 45 -14.65 -0.31 -14.05
C ARG A 45 -15.47 0.85 -13.50
N THR A 46 -14.96 1.53 -12.48
CA THR A 46 -15.60 2.70 -11.86
C THR A 46 -15.06 4.03 -12.39
N ARG A 47 -14.17 3.98 -13.39
CA ARG A 47 -13.56 5.18 -13.96
C ARG A 47 -14.65 6.10 -14.55
N PRO A 48 -14.72 7.37 -14.13
CA PRO A 48 -15.65 8.32 -14.72
C PRO A 48 -15.43 8.50 -16.23
N GLY A 49 -16.50 8.40 -17.00
CA GLY A 49 -16.50 8.68 -18.43
C GLY A 49 -16.34 10.18 -18.73
N ARG A 50 -15.95 10.52 -19.96
CA ARG A 50 -15.88 11.92 -20.39
C ARG A 50 -17.26 12.57 -20.34
N GLY A 51 -17.38 13.70 -19.64
CA GLY A 51 -18.65 14.42 -19.46
C GLY A 51 -19.64 13.73 -18.51
N SER A 52 -19.18 12.75 -17.74
CA SER A 52 -20.00 12.07 -16.73
C SER A 52 -20.17 12.95 -15.49
N THR A 53 -21.39 13.00 -14.95
CA THR A 53 -21.68 13.55 -13.62
C THR A 53 -21.35 12.59 -12.48
N LEU A 54 -20.77 11.41 -12.78
CA LEU A 54 -20.40 10.43 -11.77
C LEU A 54 -19.31 10.98 -10.85
N VAL A 55 -19.51 10.72 -9.56
CA VAL A 55 -18.59 11.12 -8.50
C VAL A 55 -17.25 10.42 -8.69
N ARG A 56 -16.15 11.16 -8.67
CA ARG A 56 -14.76 10.64 -8.78
C ARG A 56 -14.32 9.81 -7.57
N ALA A 57 -14.99 9.99 -6.44
CA ALA A 57 -14.62 9.40 -5.15
C ALA A 57 -14.50 7.86 -5.15
N PRO A 58 -15.41 7.06 -5.74
CA PRO A 58 -15.28 5.60 -5.77
C PRO A 58 -14.02 5.15 -6.50
N PHE A 59 -13.74 5.75 -7.67
CA PHE A 59 -12.51 5.49 -8.44
C PHE A 59 -11.26 5.82 -7.61
N GLU A 60 -11.19 7.01 -7.01
CA GLU A 60 -10.04 7.42 -6.21
C GLU A 60 -9.83 6.53 -4.97
N LEU A 61 -10.91 6.13 -4.30
CA LEU A 61 -10.84 5.26 -3.13
C LEU A 61 -10.31 3.87 -3.50
N LEU A 62 -10.78 3.30 -4.62
CA LEU A 62 -10.29 2.00 -5.10
C LEU A 62 -8.83 2.07 -5.53
N CYS A 63 -8.42 3.15 -6.23
CA CYS A 63 -7.02 3.40 -6.58
C CYS A 63 -6.15 3.52 -5.33
N LEU A 64 -6.57 4.31 -4.35
CA LEU A 64 -5.79 4.51 -3.12
C LEU A 64 -5.69 3.21 -2.31
N HIS A 65 -6.76 2.42 -2.25
CA HIS A 65 -6.73 1.13 -1.55
C HIS A 65 -5.86 0.10 -2.27
N SER A 66 -5.88 0.07 -3.60
CA SER A 66 -4.98 -0.75 -4.40
C SER A 66 -3.50 -0.43 -4.10
N VAL A 67 -3.14 0.86 -4.07
CA VAL A 67 -1.78 1.30 -3.73
C VAL A 67 -1.44 0.94 -2.28
N ASP A 68 -2.36 1.13 -1.35
CA ASP A 68 -2.16 0.79 0.06
C ASP A 68 -1.81 -0.69 0.28
N LEU A 69 -2.51 -1.59 -0.42
CA LEU A 69 -2.25 -3.03 -0.39
C LEU A 69 -0.89 -3.37 -1.00
N ALA A 70 -0.53 -2.74 -2.14
CA ALA A 70 0.76 -2.96 -2.78
C ALA A 70 1.93 -2.50 -1.88
N LEU A 71 1.79 -1.34 -1.23
CA LEU A 71 2.79 -0.85 -0.27
C LEU A 71 2.87 -1.75 0.96
N SER A 72 1.74 -2.24 1.47
CA SER A 72 1.71 -3.19 2.59
C SER A 72 2.47 -4.46 2.23
N ALA A 73 2.23 -5.03 1.04
CA ALA A 73 2.95 -6.20 0.56
C ALA A 73 4.47 -5.99 0.53
N ALA A 74 4.90 -4.84 0.01
CA ALA A 74 6.33 -4.48 -0.02
C ALA A 74 6.91 -4.31 1.39
N LEU A 75 6.17 -3.69 2.32
CA LEU A 75 6.61 -3.53 3.70
C LEU A 75 6.79 -4.89 4.40
N HIS A 76 5.81 -5.80 4.25
CA HIS A 76 5.90 -7.17 4.77
C HIS A 76 7.08 -7.94 4.17
N ALA A 77 7.35 -7.78 2.87
CA ALA A 77 8.51 -8.38 2.23
C ALA A 77 9.86 -7.77 2.66
N SER A 78 9.86 -6.56 3.23
CA SER A 78 11.04 -5.90 3.81
C SER A 78 11.22 -6.14 5.32
N ASP A 79 10.59 -7.17 5.87
CA ASP A 79 10.65 -7.56 7.29
C ASP A 79 10.07 -6.52 8.27
N PHE A 80 9.18 -5.62 7.82
CA PHE A 80 8.35 -4.87 8.75
C PHE A 80 7.33 -5.81 9.39
N ASP A 81 7.25 -5.77 10.72
CA ASP A 81 6.26 -6.55 11.45
C ASP A 81 4.85 -5.98 11.26
N ALA A 82 3.84 -6.85 11.27
CA ALA A 82 2.44 -6.46 11.08
C ALA A 82 1.96 -5.37 12.06
N PRO A 83 2.35 -5.35 13.35
CA PRO A 83 2.07 -4.23 14.25
C PRO A 83 2.57 -2.88 13.73
N THR A 84 3.81 -2.79 13.22
CA THR A 84 4.35 -1.54 12.68
C THR A 84 3.60 -1.10 11.43
N VAL A 85 3.33 -2.02 10.50
CA VAL A 85 2.53 -1.71 9.29
C VAL A 85 1.12 -1.23 9.65
N ARG A 86 0.48 -1.85 10.67
CA ARG A 86 -0.83 -1.43 11.19
C ARG A 86 -0.77 -0.08 11.90
N ALA A 87 0.29 0.22 12.64
CA ALA A 87 0.48 1.50 13.34
C ALA A 87 0.65 2.69 12.37
N MET A 88 1.06 2.43 11.12
CA MET A 88 1.02 3.45 10.06
C MET A 88 -0.41 3.81 9.62
N GLY A 89 -1.40 2.99 9.98
CA GLY A 89 -2.80 3.19 9.60
C GLY A 89 -3.00 3.16 8.08
N ASN A 90 -4.00 3.89 7.60
CA ASN A 90 -4.28 4.06 6.18
C ASN A 90 -3.50 5.22 5.54
N ASP A 91 -2.36 5.60 6.12
CA ASP A 91 -1.49 6.66 5.58
C ASP A 91 -0.56 6.09 4.50
N VAL A 92 -1.09 6.07 3.28
CA VAL A 92 -0.40 5.61 2.07
C VAL A 92 0.89 6.41 1.82
N SER A 93 0.89 7.70 2.14
CA SER A 93 2.07 8.56 1.97
C SER A 93 3.19 8.16 2.94
N ARG A 94 2.84 7.85 4.19
CA ARG A 94 3.79 7.36 5.19
C ARG A 94 4.37 6.00 4.81
N ARG A 95 3.54 5.08 4.33
CA ARG A 95 3.97 3.75 3.83
C ARG A 95 4.92 3.87 2.63
N ALA A 96 4.61 4.73 1.66
CA ALA A 96 5.47 4.96 0.50
C ALA A 96 6.85 5.53 0.89
N ARG A 97 6.87 6.47 1.85
CA ARG A 97 8.13 7.02 2.39
C ARG A 97 8.95 5.98 3.16
N ALA A 98 8.32 5.11 3.95
CA ALA A 98 9.03 4.03 4.64
C ALA A 98 9.80 3.14 3.66
N LEU A 99 9.21 2.85 2.50
CA LEU A 99 9.85 2.07 1.43
C LEU A 99 10.93 2.82 0.64
N GLN A 100 11.06 4.14 0.77
CA GLN A 100 12.18 4.89 0.17
C GLN A 100 13.53 4.45 0.76
N ILE A 101 13.55 4.07 2.04
CA ILE A 101 14.74 3.56 2.73
C ILE A 101 15.26 2.29 2.02
N HIS A 102 14.35 1.49 1.48
CA HIS A 102 14.64 0.27 0.73
C HIS A 102 14.89 0.52 -0.77
N ARG A 103 15.15 1.78 -1.16
CA ARG A 103 15.48 2.21 -2.52
C ARG A 103 14.42 1.87 -3.57
N ILE A 104 13.15 1.76 -3.19
CA ILE A 104 12.08 1.80 -4.18
C ILE A 104 12.10 3.17 -4.86
N GLY A 105 12.49 3.20 -6.13
CA GLY A 105 12.68 4.42 -6.92
C GLY A 105 11.35 5.05 -7.31
N TRP A 106 10.70 5.73 -6.38
CA TRP A 106 9.47 6.45 -6.66
C TRP A 106 9.72 7.65 -7.57
N GLY A 107 8.91 7.81 -8.62
CA GLY A 107 8.92 9.05 -9.39
C GLY A 107 8.41 10.21 -8.52
N ARG A 108 8.96 11.42 -8.71
CA ARG A 108 8.47 12.62 -7.98
C ARG A 108 6.97 12.81 -8.15
N HIS A 109 6.47 12.56 -9.37
CA HIS A 109 5.05 12.65 -9.69
C HIS A 109 4.20 11.58 -8.98
N THR A 110 4.69 10.35 -8.83
CA THR A 110 4.01 9.27 -8.12
C THR A 110 3.78 9.65 -6.66
N LEU A 111 4.82 10.11 -5.96
CA LEU A 111 4.72 10.54 -4.56
C LEU A 111 3.79 11.75 -4.40
N ALA A 112 3.95 12.77 -5.26
CA ALA A 112 3.09 13.95 -5.21
C ALA A 112 1.60 13.58 -5.42
N THR A 113 1.32 12.62 -6.29
CA THR A 113 -0.04 12.12 -6.56
C THR A 113 -0.59 11.35 -5.35
N ILE A 114 0.22 10.48 -4.73
CA ILE A 114 -0.15 9.76 -3.49
C ILE A 114 -0.47 10.76 -2.36
N GLU A 115 0.37 11.77 -2.17
CA GLU A 115 0.15 12.82 -1.15
C GLU A 115 -1.10 13.66 -1.43
N ALA A 116 -1.35 13.99 -2.69
CA ALA A 116 -2.56 14.72 -3.09
C ALA A 116 -3.82 13.88 -2.82
N LEU A 117 -3.85 12.60 -3.21
CA LEU A 117 -4.98 11.71 -2.96
C LEU A 117 -5.21 11.45 -1.47
N THR A 118 -4.14 11.25 -0.70
CA THR A 118 -4.23 11.02 0.75
C THR A 118 -4.84 12.24 1.45
N ARG A 119 -4.42 13.46 1.07
CA ARG A 119 -5.01 14.71 1.57
C ARG A 119 -6.45 14.91 1.12
N ASN A 120 -6.78 14.60 -0.13
CA ASN A 120 -8.14 14.74 -0.65
C ASN A 120 -9.12 13.78 0.06
N ARG A 121 -8.68 12.55 0.36
CA ARG A 121 -9.46 11.60 1.18
C ARG A 121 -9.80 12.18 2.56
N GLN A 122 -8.88 12.91 3.17
CA GLN A 122 -9.10 13.55 4.48
C GLN A 122 -10.04 14.76 4.40
N ARG A 123 -10.23 15.35 3.20
CA ARG A 123 -10.99 16.59 3.01
C ARG A 123 -12.43 16.41 2.51
N GLN A 124 -12.89 15.17 2.30
CA GLN A 124 -14.25 14.79 1.85
C GLN A 124 -15.01 15.87 1.03
N GLY A 125 -15.00 15.76 -0.31
CA GLY A 125 -15.97 16.46 -1.17
C GLY A 125 -15.45 17.65 -1.98
N GLY A 126 -14.35 17.47 -2.73
CA GLY A 126 -13.97 18.45 -3.75
C GLY A 126 -14.87 18.37 -4.99
N THR A 127 -15.46 19.50 -5.37
CA THR A 127 -16.26 19.68 -6.59
C THR A 127 -15.40 19.75 -7.86
N LEU A 128 -16.03 19.42 -8.99
CA LEU A 128 -15.46 19.20 -10.33
C LEU A 128 -14.57 20.36 -10.83
N ALA A 129 -13.34 20.03 -11.23
CA ALA A 129 -12.52 20.86 -12.11
C ALA A 129 -13.07 20.77 -13.55
N ALA A 130 -12.62 21.66 -14.44
CA ALA A 130 -13.04 21.65 -15.85
C ALA A 130 -12.80 20.26 -16.50
N ALA A 131 -13.73 19.80 -17.34
CA ALA A 131 -13.77 18.42 -17.87
C ALA A 131 -12.49 17.96 -18.61
N GLY A 132 -11.68 18.89 -19.13
CA GLY A 132 -10.38 18.58 -19.75
C GLY A 132 -9.27 18.30 -18.72
N GLU A 133 -9.24 19.02 -17.62
CA GLU A 133 -8.28 18.82 -16.52
C GLU A 133 -8.59 17.55 -15.74
N GLU A 134 -9.86 17.17 -15.67
CA GLU A 134 -10.33 15.98 -15.00
C GLU A 134 -9.77 14.69 -15.62
N GLN A 135 -9.83 14.54 -16.95
CA GLN A 135 -9.34 13.33 -17.62
C GLN A 135 -7.82 13.17 -17.47
N VAL A 136 -7.08 14.28 -17.50
CA VAL A 136 -5.64 14.27 -17.23
C VAL A 136 -5.36 13.87 -15.78
N ALA A 137 -6.15 14.34 -14.82
CA ALA A 137 -6.01 13.95 -13.42
C ALA A 137 -6.32 12.46 -13.19
N LEU A 138 -7.36 11.92 -13.83
CA LEU A 138 -7.69 10.48 -13.76
C LEU A 138 -6.56 9.62 -14.35
N ALA A 139 -6.05 9.97 -15.52
CA ALA A 139 -4.93 9.26 -16.15
C ALA A 139 -3.65 9.30 -15.30
N ARG A 140 -3.38 10.43 -14.63
CA ARG A 140 -2.25 10.52 -13.68
C ARG A 140 -2.41 9.59 -12.47
N ILE A 141 -3.64 9.41 -11.97
CA ILE A 141 -3.91 8.48 -10.88
C ILE A 141 -3.67 7.05 -11.34
N GLU A 142 -4.18 6.65 -12.51
CA GLU A 142 -3.94 5.30 -13.03
C GLU A 142 -2.46 5.02 -13.23
N ALA A 143 -1.73 5.96 -13.85
CA ALA A 143 -0.29 5.82 -14.02
C ALA A 143 0.45 5.68 -12.68
N MET A 144 0.00 6.39 -11.64
CA MET A 144 0.52 6.25 -10.28
C MET A 144 0.22 4.88 -9.68
N VAL A 145 -1.00 4.35 -9.84
CA VAL A 145 -1.38 3.01 -9.38
C VAL A 145 -0.53 1.94 -10.06
N ASP A 146 -0.38 2.04 -11.38
CA ASP A 146 0.41 1.10 -12.18
C ASP A 146 1.88 1.12 -11.77
N ASP A 147 2.47 2.31 -11.64
CA ASP A 147 3.84 2.50 -11.17
C ASP A 147 4.05 1.90 -9.77
N ALA A 148 3.08 2.08 -8.87
CA ALA A 148 3.17 1.56 -7.51
C ALA A 148 3.07 0.05 -7.44
N ILE A 149 2.08 -0.55 -8.10
CA ILE A 149 1.94 -2.01 -8.12
C ILE A 149 3.16 -2.66 -8.76
N GLU A 150 3.62 -2.15 -9.90
CA GLU A 150 4.75 -2.71 -10.62
C GLU A 150 6.03 -2.67 -9.78
N LYS A 151 6.33 -1.52 -9.14
CA LYS A 151 7.50 -1.38 -8.29
C LYS A 151 7.43 -2.22 -7.03
N CYS A 152 6.28 -2.26 -6.36
CA CYS A 152 6.08 -3.11 -5.19
C CYS A 152 6.22 -4.59 -5.55
N ALA A 153 5.66 -5.04 -6.68
CA ALA A 153 5.82 -6.42 -7.14
C ALA A 153 7.27 -6.79 -7.43
N ARG A 154 8.00 -5.93 -8.17
CA ARG A 154 9.44 -6.13 -8.42
C ARG A 154 10.26 -6.17 -7.14
N PHE A 155 9.92 -5.32 -6.16
CA PHE A 155 10.58 -5.29 -4.86
C PHE A 155 10.32 -6.56 -4.06
N VAL A 156 9.07 -7.00 -3.95
CA VAL A 156 8.69 -8.25 -3.26
C VAL A 156 9.42 -9.43 -3.87
N GLU A 157 9.49 -9.52 -5.20
CA GLU A 157 10.24 -10.59 -5.88
C GLU A 157 11.74 -10.54 -5.57
N SER A 158 12.32 -9.34 -5.55
CA SER A 158 13.73 -9.16 -5.18
C SER A 158 14.01 -9.62 -3.75
N CYS A 159 13.10 -9.34 -2.80
CA CYS A 159 13.19 -9.83 -1.43
C CYS A 159 13.11 -11.36 -1.36
N LYS A 160 12.19 -12.00 -2.11
CA LYS A 160 12.07 -13.45 -2.17
C LYS A 160 13.36 -14.11 -2.68
N LEU A 161 13.94 -13.58 -3.76
CA LEU A 161 15.21 -14.07 -4.30
C LEU A 161 16.37 -13.89 -3.31
N ALA A 162 16.41 -12.75 -2.60
CA ALA A 162 17.40 -12.52 -1.55
C ALA A 162 17.27 -13.49 -0.37
N GLN A 163 16.04 -13.85 0.02
CA GLN A 163 15.79 -14.83 1.08
C GLN A 163 16.17 -16.25 0.64
N ALA A 164 15.88 -16.63 -0.61
CA ALA A 164 16.24 -17.94 -1.16
C ALA A 164 17.76 -18.14 -1.29
N THR A 165 18.49 -17.08 -1.65
CA THR A 165 19.95 -17.14 -1.88
C THR A 165 20.79 -17.09 -0.61
N ASN A 166 20.34 -16.39 0.43
CA ASN A 166 21.15 -16.17 1.63
C ASN A 166 21.03 -17.26 2.70
N GLY A 167 20.06 -18.17 2.59
CA GLY A 167 19.75 -19.14 3.64
C GLY A 167 19.44 -18.45 5.00
N PRO A 168 19.10 -19.22 6.06
CA PRO A 168 18.76 -18.64 7.36
C PRO A 168 19.92 -17.92 8.08
N ALA A 169 21.16 -17.97 7.57
CA ALA A 169 22.35 -17.53 8.29
C ALA A 169 22.68 -16.03 8.16
N VAL A 170 22.08 -15.29 7.23
CA VAL A 170 22.40 -13.85 6.97
C VAL A 170 21.30 -12.89 7.48
N GLN A 171 20.34 -13.39 8.26
CA GLN A 171 19.21 -12.60 8.77
C GLN A 171 19.61 -11.53 9.81
N SER A 172 20.83 -11.59 10.36
CA SER A 172 21.25 -10.67 11.43
C SER A 172 21.92 -9.37 10.99
N ARG A 173 22.12 -9.13 9.67
CA ARG A 173 22.82 -7.93 9.17
C ARG A 173 21.90 -6.76 8.82
N PHE A 174 20.65 -7.00 8.46
CA PHE A 174 19.69 -5.92 8.16
C PHE A 174 18.94 -5.43 9.41
N ALA A 175 18.74 -6.27 10.43
CA ALA A 175 18.08 -5.90 11.68
C ALA A 175 18.93 -5.01 12.63
N ARG A 176 20.18 -4.68 12.30
CA ARG A 176 21.09 -3.88 13.17
C ARG A 176 21.36 -2.46 12.69
N ARG A 177 20.64 -1.97 11.67
CA ARG A 177 20.83 -0.62 11.12
C ARG A 177 19.57 0.28 11.15
N ALA A 178 18.52 -0.15 11.85
CA ALA A 178 17.37 0.68 12.20
C ALA A 178 17.56 1.29 13.59
#